data_AF-A0A512D618-F1
#
_entry.id   AF-A0A512D618-F1
#
_cell.length_a   1.000
_cell.length_b   1.000
_cell.length_c   1.000
_cell.angle_alpha   90.00
_cell.angle_beta   90.00
_cell.angle_gamma   90.00
#
_symmetry.space_group_name_H-M   'P 1'
#
loop_
_entity.id
_entity.type
_entity.pdbx_description
1 polymer ?
#
loop_
_entity_poly.entity_id
_entity_poly.type
_entity_poly.pdbx_seq_one_letter_code
_entity_poly.pdbx_strand_id
1 'polypeptide(L)'
;MLRSTFSDWTAEQLHVTQEELDDVKLSPVFDLFISRIEEARRRGAADPLTTITTKRAGGNSRACTKRMLEQLGFTAAQRRAVHRLLAGSPSGWPGLLRLYAVSADLTSRQRQYARRQLQTLRSHEPARSRSRAGCSVNPATP
;
A
#
# COMPACT_ATOMS: atom_id res chain seq x y z
N MET A 1 16.99 -2.11 -22.52
CA MET A 1 15.69 -1.62 -22.00
C MET A 1 15.97 -1.07 -20.61
N LEU A 2 15.77 0.23 -20.37
CA LEU A 2 15.87 0.76 -19.01
C LEU A 2 14.89 -0.01 -18.12
N ARG A 3 15.36 -0.54 -17.00
CA ARG A 3 14.49 -1.08 -15.96
C ARG A 3 13.57 0.07 -15.52
N SER A 4 12.29 0.01 -15.91
CA SER A 4 11.29 0.90 -15.37
C SER A 4 11.25 0.74 -13.85
N THR A 5 11.13 1.85 -13.12
CA THR A 5 10.99 1.76 -11.67
C THR A 5 9.67 1.05 -11.34
N PHE A 6 9.53 0.53 -10.12
CA PHE A 6 8.29 -0.14 -9.72
C PHE A 6 7.06 0.76 -9.90
N SER A 7 7.20 2.06 -9.63
CA SER A 7 6.15 3.06 -9.82
C SER A 7 5.80 3.22 -11.30
N ASP A 8 6.79 3.40 -12.18
CA ASP A 8 6.57 3.55 -13.62
C ASP A 8 5.89 2.31 -14.21
N TRP A 9 6.39 1.13 -13.85
CA TRP A 9 5.80 -0.14 -14.27
C TRP A 9 4.36 -0.27 -13.75
N THR A 10 4.09 0.13 -12.51
CA THR A 10 2.73 0.08 -11.95
C THR A 10 1.79 1.05 -12.66
N ALA A 11 2.26 2.26 -12.98
CA ALA A 11 1.49 3.28 -13.69
C ALA A 11 1.08 2.77 -15.08
N GLU A 12 2.03 2.20 -15.81
CA GLU A 12 1.82 1.59 -17.13
C GLU A 12 0.85 0.40 -17.05
N GLN A 13 1.10 -0.54 -16.15
CA GLN A 13 0.30 -1.75 -16.04
C GLN A 13 -1.13 -1.49 -15.59
N LEU A 14 -1.35 -0.46 -14.79
CA LEU A 14 -2.66 -0.12 -14.26
C LEU A 14 -3.39 0.94 -15.05
N HIS A 15 -2.75 1.59 -16.02
CA HIS A 15 -3.27 2.75 -16.76
C HIS A 15 -3.72 3.87 -15.82
N VAL A 16 -2.79 4.27 -14.94
CA VAL A 16 -2.98 5.34 -13.94
C VAL A 16 -1.82 6.32 -14.02
N THR A 17 -2.03 7.56 -13.59
CA THR A 17 -0.95 8.56 -13.57
C THR A 17 -0.03 8.36 -12.36
N GLN A 18 1.18 8.91 -12.44
CA GLN A 18 2.13 8.86 -11.34
C GLN A 18 1.59 9.61 -10.10
N GLU A 19 0.87 10.71 -10.31
CA GLU A 19 0.18 11.45 -9.24
C GLU A 19 -0.83 10.55 -8.49
N GLU A 20 -1.57 9.69 -9.21
CA GLU A 20 -2.49 8.75 -8.57
C GLU A 20 -1.77 7.72 -7.68
N LEU A 21 -0.52 7.38 -8.02
CA LEU A 21 0.32 6.48 -7.22
C LEU A 21 0.95 7.21 -6.02
N ASP A 22 1.28 8.47 -6.19
CA ASP A 22 1.86 9.32 -5.13
C ASP A 22 0.82 9.64 -4.06
N ASP A 23 -0.44 9.89 -4.45
CA ASP A 23 -1.58 10.08 -3.54
C ASP A 23 -1.75 8.92 -2.56
N VAL A 24 -1.54 7.69 -3.04
CA VAL A 24 -1.63 6.47 -2.22
C VAL A 24 -0.30 6.09 -1.58
N LYS A 25 0.72 6.96 -1.71
CA LYS A 25 2.06 6.77 -1.18
C LYS A 25 2.66 5.44 -1.63
N LEU A 26 2.49 5.06 -2.91
CA LEU A 26 2.91 3.74 -3.38
C LEU A 26 4.42 3.54 -3.25
N SER A 27 5.23 4.54 -3.61
CA SER A 27 6.71 4.45 -3.52
C SER A 27 7.20 4.18 -2.09
N PRO A 28 6.87 4.98 -1.06
CA PRO A 28 7.35 4.71 0.29
C PRO A 28 6.79 3.41 0.89
N VAL A 29 5.59 2.99 0.46
CA VAL A 29 5.08 1.67 0.82
C VAL A 29 5.92 0.57 0.16
N PHE A 30 6.26 0.71 -1.12
CA PHE A 30 7.14 -0.23 -1.81
C PHE A 30 8.50 -0.35 -1.12
N ASP A 31 9.15 0.76 -0.77
CA ASP A 31 10.44 0.78 -0.06
C ASP A 31 10.37 0.05 1.28
N LEU A 32 9.29 0.28 2.04
CA LEU A 32 9.01 -0.44 3.27
C LEU A 32 8.95 -1.96 3.01
N PHE A 33 8.19 -2.37 1.99
CA PHE A 33 8.05 -3.79 1.66
C PHE A 33 9.38 -4.42 1.24
N ILE A 34 10.19 -3.73 0.42
CA ILE A 34 11.53 -4.19 0.03
C ILE A 34 12.44 -4.33 1.25
N SER A 35 12.52 -3.31 2.11
CA SER A 35 13.30 -3.36 3.35
C SER A 35 12.93 -4.59 4.22
N ARG A 36 11.63 -4.91 4.31
CA ARG A 36 11.15 -6.07 5.07
C ARG A 36 11.49 -7.41 4.39
N ILE A 37 11.41 -7.47 3.06
CA ILE A 37 11.81 -8.65 2.27
C ILE A 37 13.30 -8.91 2.43
N GLU A 38 14.14 -7.88 2.36
CA GLU A 38 15.59 -8.00 2.53
C GLU A 38 15.96 -8.43 3.95
N GLU A 39 15.29 -7.89 4.97
CA GLU A 39 15.47 -8.35 6.35
C GLU A 39 15.07 -9.82 6.52
N ALA A 40 13.95 -10.25 5.92
CA ALA A 40 13.54 -11.64 5.92
C ALA A 40 14.57 -12.55 5.24
N ARG A 41 15.11 -12.11 4.09
CA ARG A 41 16.18 -12.82 3.39
C ARG A 41 17.46 -12.93 4.23
N ARG A 42 17.88 -11.84 4.89
CA ARG A 42 19.05 -11.84 5.79
C ARG A 42 18.89 -12.82 6.96
N ARG A 43 17.66 -13.07 7.40
CA ARG A 43 17.31 -14.05 8.44
C ARG A 43 17.12 -15.49 7.91
N GLY A 44 17.38 -15.73 6.63
CA GLY A 44 17.30 -17.06 6.02
C GLY A 44 15.88 -17.51 5.66
N ALA A 45 14.93 -16.60 5.47
CA ALA A 45 13.57 -16.98 5.04
C ALA A 45 13.59 -17.68 3.67
N ALA A 46 13.01 -18.88 3.60
CA ALA A 46 12.93 -19.67 2.37
C ALA A 46 12.08 -18.99 1.28
N ASP A 47 11.05 -18.24 1.69
CA ASP A 47 10.28 -17.38 0.80
C ASP A 47 10.06 -16.00 1.48
N PRO A 48 10.94 -15.03 1.24
CA PRO A 48 10.86 -13.70 1.82
C PRO A 48 9.58 -12.95 1.45
N LEU A 49 8.98 -13.23 0.27
CA LEU A 49 7.76 -12.57 -0.21
C LEU A 49 6.52 -13.04 0.56
N THR A 50 6.44 -14.31 0.96
CA THR A 50 5.37 -14.78 1.85
C THR A 50 5.59 -14.40 3.30
N THR A 51 6.83 -14.04 3.66
CA THR A 51 7.21 -13.77 5.06
C THR A 51 6.63 -12.45 5.58
N ILE A 52 6.43 -11.48 4.70
CA ILE A 52 5.80 -10.19 4.99
C ILE A 52 4.26 -10.24 4.97
N THR A 53 3.66 -11.33 4.47
CA THR A 53 2.20 -11.42 4.23
C THR A 53 1.49 -12.41 5.13
N THR A 54 2.12 -13.53 5.45
CA THR A 54 1.47 -14.66 6.11
C THR A 54 1.68 -14.67 7.63
N LYS A 55 0.72 -15.23 8.38
CA LYS A 55 0.90 -15.52 9.81
C LYS A 55 2.07 -16.49 10.09
N ARG A 56 2.46 -17.28 9.08
CA ARG A 56 3.43 -18.39 9.18
C ARG A 56 4.87 -17.92 9.36
N ALA A 57 5.14 -16.64 9.09
CA ALA A 57 6.47 -16.04 9.14
C ALA A 57 6.85 -15.36 10.45
N GLY A 58 6.06 -15.62 11.51
CA GLY A 58 6.28 -15.06 12.84
C GLY A 58 5.53 -13.74 13.05
N GLY A 59 4.84 -13.63 14.19
CA GLY A 59 3.95 -12.50 14.51
C GLY A 59 4.63 -11.12 14.53
N ASN A 60 5.93 -11.08 14.80
CA ASN A 60 6.69 -9.82 14.94
C ASN A 60 6.86 -9.07 13.63
N SER A 61 7.07 -9.78 12.51
CA SER A 61 7.25 -9.15 11.19
C SER A 61 6.00 -8.41 10.73
N ARG A 62 4.82 -9.03 10.91
CA ARG A 62 3.54 -8.42 10.57
C ARG A 62 3.18 -7.25 11.48
N ALA A 63 3.46 -7.37 12.78
CA ALA A 63 3.23 -6.29 13.74
C ALA A 63 4.10 -5.06 13.42
N CYS A 64 5.36 -5.27 13.01
CA CYS A 64 6.26 -4.22 12.58
C CYS A 64 5.75 -3.52 11.31
N THR A 65 5.45 -4.28 10.24
CA THR A 65 4.87 -3.73 8.99
C THR A 65 3.58 -2.95 9.26
N LYS A 66 2.70 -3.47 10.14
CA LYS A 66 1.48 -2.78 10.56
C LYS A 66 1.78 -1.41 11.17
N ARG A 67 2.71 -1.33 12.14
CA ARG A 67 3.08 -0.07 12.82
C ARG A 67 3.69 0.93 11.84
N MET A 68 4.56 0.47 10.93
CA MET A 68 5.17 1.35 9.92
C MET A 68 4.11 1.93 8.97
N LEU A 69 3.14 1.12 8.52
CA LEU A 69 2.03 1.63 7.72
C LEU A 69 1.11 2.58 8.51
N GLU A 70 0.92 2.35 9.81
CA GLU A 70 0.20 3.28 10.69
C GLU A 70 0.92 4.63 10.79
N GLN A 71 2.26 4.64 10.88
CA GLN A 71 3.07 5.86 10.88
C GLN A 71 3.00 6.62 9.55
N LEU A 72 2.78 5.93 8.43
CA LEU A 72 2.50 6.56 7.14
C LEU A 72 1.06 7.10 7.01
N GLY A 73 0.23 6.95 8.05
CA GLY A 73 -1.14 7.46 8.12
C GLY A 73 -2.20 6.52 7.57
N PHE A 74 -1.87 5.26 7.27
CA PHE A 74 -2.85 4.32 6.71
C PHE A 74 -3.80 3.77 7.77
N THR A 75 -5.10 3.78 7.47
CA THR A 75 -6.15 3.14 8.28
C THR A 75 -6.10 1.61 8.19
N ALA A 76 -6.81 0.92 9.08
CA ALA A 76 -6.88 -0.55 9.05
C ALA A 76 -7.48 -1.11 7.75
N ALA A 77 -8.35 -0.36 7.08
CA ALA A 77 -8.90 -0.72 5.77
C ALA A 77 -7.84 -0.54 4.67
N GLN A 78 -7.16 0.62 4.65
CA GLN A 78 -6.12 0.88 3.67
C GLN A 78 -4.95 -0.09 3.80
N ARG A 79 -4.50 -0.43 5.01
CA ARG A 79 -3.45 -1.44 5.22
C ARG A 79 -3.83 -2.80 4.64
N ARG A 80 -5.10 -3.21 4.75
CA ARG A 80 -5.59 -4.44 4.13
C ARG A 80 -5.54 -4.35 2.60
N ALA A 81 -5.92 -3.21 2.03
CA ALA A 81 -5.84 -2.97 0.59
C ALA A 81 -4.38 -2.95 0.10
N VAL A 82 -3.45 -2.32 0.82
CA VAL A 82 -2.00 -2.33 0.53
C VAL A 82 -1.49 -3.77 0.50
N HIS A 83 -1.75 -4.54 1.55
CA HIS A 83 -1.31 -5.93 1.62
C HIS A 83 -1.87 -6.77 0.47
N ARG A 84 -3.15 -6.61 0.16
CA ARG A 84 -3.76 -7.31 -0.97
C ARG A 84 -3.11 -6.89 -2.28
N LEU A 85 -2.96 -5.59 -2.53
CA LEU A 85 -2.41 -5.06 -3.77
C LEU A 85 -0.98 -5.55 -4.02
N LEU A 86 -0.07 -5.31 -3.07
CA LEU A 86 1.35 -5.58 -3.26
C LEU A 86 1.71 -7.05 -3.13
N ALA A 87 1.09 -7.71 -2.17
CA ALA A 87 1.63 -8.94 -1.61
C ALA A 87 0.77 -10.17 -1.92
N GLY A 88 -0.38 -9.97 -2.56
CA GLY A 88 -1.25 -11.02 -3.04
C GLY A 88 -2.45 -11.31 -2.13
N SER A 89 -3.34 -12.15 -2.63
CA SER A 89 -4.50 -12.67 -1.89
C SER A 89 -4.65 -14.17 -2.15
N PRO A 90 -5.10 -14.96 -1.15
CA PRO A 90 -5.37 -16.39 -1.32
C PRO A 90 -6.35 -16.72 -2.45
N SER A 91 -7.15 -15.74 -2.89
CA SER A 91 -8.14 -15.86 -3.96
C SER A 91 -7.55 -15.87 -5.39
N GLY A 92 -6.28 -16.23 -5.55
CA GLY A 92 -5.61 -16.29 -6.87
C GLY A 92 -5.00 -14.98 -7.37
N TRP A 93 -4.88 -13.95 -6.53
CA TRP A 93 -4.14 -12.72 -6.88
C TRP A 93 -2.68 -12.85 -6.43
N PRO A 94 -1.70 -12.83 -7.35
CA PRO A 94 -0.29 -13.04 -7.02
C PRO A 94 0.39 -11.86 -6.30
N GLY A 95 -0.14 -10.64 -6.43
CA GLY A 95 0.47 -9.42 -5.88
C GLY A 95 1.39 -8.71 -6.88
N LEU A 96 1.43 -7.37 -6.82
CA LEU A 96 2.29 -6.58 -7.70
C LEU A 96 3.78 -6.88 -7.50
N LEU A 97 4.23 -7.13 -6.26
CA LEU A 97 5.64 -7.41 -5.98
C LEU A 97 6.13 -8.67 -6.72
N ARG A 98 5.29 -9.71 -6.74
CA ARG A 98 5.63 -10.98 -7.41
C ARG A 98 5.63 -10.81 -8.92
N LEU A 99 4.64 -10.11 -9.48
CA LEU A 99 4.54 -9.87 -10.92
C LEU A 99 5.68 -8.99 -11.42
N TYR A 100 6.02 -7.93 -10.69
CA TYR A 100 7.17 -7.07 -11.00
C TYR A 100 8.50 -7.83 -10.94
N ALA A 101 8.71 -8.65 -9.91
CA ALA A 101 9.94 -9.43 -9.76
C ALA A 101 10.19 -10.40 -10.91
N VAL A 102 9.13 -10.93 -11.53
CA VAL A 102 9.23 -11.84 -12.69
C VAL A 102 8.99 -11.13 -14.03
N SER A 103 8.87 -9.80 -14.05
CA SER A 103 8.59 -8.99 -15.24
C SER A 103 7.36 -9.48 -16.04
N ALA A 104 6.29 -9.88 -15.33
CA ALA A 104 5.06 -10.37 -15.95
C ALA A 104 4.00 -9.27 -16.06
N ASP A 105 3.35 -9.17 -17.21
CA ASP A 105 2.23 -8.26 -17.43
C ASP A 105 0.97 -8.68 -16.68
N LEU A 106 0.14 -7.69 -16.32
CA LEU A 106 -1.15 -7.92 -15.71
C LEU A 106 -2.19 -8.31 -16.77
N THR A 107 -2.89 -9.40 -16.50
CA THR A 107 -4.13 -9.72 -17.24
C THR A 107 -5.23 -8.70 -16.96
N SER A 108 -6.25 -8.61 -17.82
CA SER A 108 -7.36 -7.67 -17.65
C SER A 108 -8.07 -7.81 -16.29
N ARG A 109 -8.27 -9.05 -15.82
CA ARG A 109 -8.90 -9.33 -14.51
C ARG A 109 -8.01 -8.88 -13.34
N GLN A 110 -6.71 -9.13 -13.44
CA GLN A 110 -5.71 -8.72 -12.46
C GLN A 110 -5.63 -7.19 -12.36
N ARG A 111 -5.60 -6.51 -13.51
CA ARG A 111 -5.63 -5.04 -13.60
C ARG A 111 -6.88 -4.46 -12.95
N GLN A 112 -8.06 -5.01 -13.25
CA GLN A 112 -9.30 -4.55 -12.64
C GLN A 112 -9.30 -4.74 -11.12
N TYR A 113 -8.80 -5.88 -10.63
CA TYR A 113 -8.67 -6.13 -9.19
C TYR A 113 -7.72 -5.13 -8.52
N ALA A 114 -6.54 -4.89 -9.10
CA ALA A 114 -5.55 -3.97 -8.59
C ALA A 114 -6.08 -2.53 -8.54
N ARG A 115 -6.77 -2.07 -9.60
CA ARG A 115 -7.43 -0.75 -9.63
C ARG A 115 -8.49 -0.59 -8.53
N ARG A 116 -9.27 -1.64 -8.21
CA ARG A 116 -10.21 -1.60 -7.08
C ARG A 116 -9.51 -1.45 -5.73
N GLN A 117 -8.35 -2.09 -5.55
CA GLN A 117 -7.56 -1.90 -4.33
C GLN A 117 -7.00 -0.47 -4.26
N LEU A 118 -6.49 0.09 -5.36
CA LEU A 118 -6.05 1.49 -5.42
C LEU A 118 -7.18 2.46 -5.06
N GLN A 119 -8.40 2.25 -5.59
CA GLN A 119 -9.55 3.06 -5.21
C GLN A 119 -9.84 2.99 -3.71
N THR A 120 -9.73 1.80 -3.10
CA THR A 120 -9.90 1.64 -1.65
C THR A 120 -8.85 2.42 -0.85
N LEU A 121 -7.64 2.58 -1.39
CA LEU A 121 -6.60 3.41 -0.77
C LEU A 121 -6.94 4.90 -0.83
N ARG A 122 -7.53 5.36 -1.94
CA ARG A 122 -7.88 6.77 -2.17
C ARG A 122 -9.17 7.20 -1.49
N SER A 123 -10.20 6.35 -1.48
CA SER A 123 -11.52 6.67 -0.91
C SER A 123 -11.52 6.84 0.61
N HIS A 124 -10.41 6.53 1.27
CA HIS A 124 -10.26 6.64 2.72
C HIS A 124 -9.45 7.89 3.10
N GLU A 125 -9.74 9.04 2.48
CA GLU A 125 -9.47 10.31 3.16
C GLU A 125 -10.25 10.27 4.49
N PRO A 126 -9.59 10.31 5.66
CA PRO A 126 -10.32 10.62 6.87
C PRO A 126 -10.92 12.00 6.64
N ALA A 127 -12.22 12.15 6.90
CA ALA A 127 -12.86 13.45 6.93
C ALA A 127 -12.01 14.41 7.76
N ARG A 128 -11.14 15.19 7.09
CA ARG A 128 -10.34 16.22 7.74
C ARG A 128 -11.34 17.28 8.14
N SER A 129 -11.69 17.25 9.41
CA SER A 129 -11.97 18.41 10.25
C SER A 129 -12.46 19.62 9.46
N ARG A 130 -13.77 19.66 9.16
CA ARG A 130 -14.48 20.94 9.16
C ARG A 130 -14.56 21.42 10.61
N SER A 131 -13.40 21.81 11.16
CA SER A 131 -13.38 22.72 12.30
C SER A 131 -13.90 24.05 11.76
N ARG A 132 -15.21 24.22 11.89
CA ARG A 132 -15.89 25.50 11.70
C ARG A 132 -15.11 26.54 12.51
N ALA A 133 -14.46 27.42 11.78
CA ALA A 133 -14.28 28.79 12.21
C ALA A 133 -15.65 29.31 12.66
N GLY A 134 -15.67 29.87 13.87
CA GLY A 134 -16.87 30.37 14.51
C GLY A 134 -16.57 30.82 15.92
N CYS A 135 -15.54 31.67 16.07
CA CYS A 135 -15.47 32.56 17.23
C CYS A 135 -16.79 33.32 17.31
N SER A 136 -17.57 33.08 18.36
CA SER A 136 -18.66 33.98 18.74
C SER A 136 -18.31 34.52 20.13
N VAL A 137 -17.52 35.58 20.12
CA VAL A 137 -17.36 36.47 21.27
C VAL A 137 -18.64 37.29 21.37
N ASN A 138 -19.43 37.06 22.42
CA ASN A 138 -20.56 37.92 22.75
C ASN A 138 -20.05 39.14 23.51
N PRO A 139 -20.34 40.38 23.10
CA PRO A 139 -20.11 41.55 23.92
C PRO A 139 -21.21 41.66 25.00
N ALA A 140 -20.79 42.03 26.21
CA ALA A 140 -21.63 42.66 27.25
C ALA A 140 -22.28 43.94 26.66
N THR A 141 -23.40 44.51 27.11
CA THR A 141 -24.02 44.67 28.44
C THR A 141 -25.48 45.19 28.18
N PRO A 142 -26.33 45.51 29.17
CA PRO A 142 -26.26 46.75 29.96
C PRO A 142 -26.29 46.56 31.48
#